data_AF-A0AAD0VT19-F1
#
_entry.id   AF-A0AAD0VT19-F1
#
_cell.length_a   1.000
_cell.length_b   1.000
_cell.length_c   1.000
_cell.angle_alpha   90.00
_cell.angle_beta   90.00
_cell.angle_gamma   90.00
#
_symmetry.space_group_name_H-M   'P 1'
#
loop_
_entity.id
_entity.type
_entity.pdbx_description
1 polymer ?
#
loop_
_entity_poly.entity_id
_entity_poly.type
_entity_poly.pdbx_seq_one_letter_code
_entity_poly.pdbx_strand_id
1 'polypeptide(L)'
;MSDKIPNEQETTERVYGCAITAAVIDAIKDYKSRGWPNRGGFSVAVDLVDGEYYARCSFSNDEDMTIMYREDTETELVTSIYDLTNLSEISRLARLMENEEWVNVVPND
;
A
#
# COMPACT_ATOMS: atom_id res chain seq x y z
N MET A 1 -0.64 -19.37 -38.26
CA MET A 1 -0.69 -18.11 -37.48
C MET A 1 -1.21 -18.51 -36.12
N SER A 2 -0.33 -18.60 -35.11
CA SER A 2 -0.74 -19.01 -33.77
C SER A 2 -0.92 -17.74 -32.95
N ASP A 3 -2.18 -17.37 -32.74
CA ASP A 3 -2.54 -16.31 -31.80
C ASP A 3 -2.17 -16.78 -30.40
N LYS A 4 -1.06 -16.24 -29.87
CA LYS A 4 -0.75 -16.33 -28.45
C LYS A 4 -1.70 -15.39 -27.74
N ILE A 5 -2.85 -15.91 -27.31
CA ILE A 5 -3.67 -15.25 -26.30
C ILE A 5 -2.80 -15.21 -25.04
N PRO A 6 -2.47 -14.03 -24.49
CA PRO A 6 -1.78 -13.96 -23.22
C PRO A 6 -2.68 -14.62 -22.18
N ASN A 7 -2.14 -15.59 -21.44
CA ASN A 7 -2.87 -16.26 -20.36
C ASN A 7 -3.24 -15.19 -19.32
N GLU A 8 -4.53 -14.99 -19.02
CA GLU A 8 -5.00 -13.97 -18.07
C GLU A 8 -4.37 -14.13 -16.66
N GLN A 9 -3.84 -15.31 -16.36
CA GLN A 9 -3.06 -15.57 -15.15
C GLN A 9 -1.67 -14.88 -15.16
N GLU A 10 -1.00 -14.77 -16.32
CA GLU A 10 0.34 -14.17 -16.46
C GLU A 10 0.28 -12.63 -16.50
N THR A 11 -0.84 -12.07 -16.95
CA THR A 11 -1.09 -10.61 -16.99
C THR A 11 -1.41 -10.04 -15.61
N THR A 12 -1.97 -10.85 -14.71
CA THR A 12 -2.34 -10.42 -13.35
C THR A 12 -1.14 -10.48 -12.40
N GLU A 13 -0.21 -11.42 -12.61
CA GLU A 13 1.03 -11.58 -11.83
C GLU A 13 2.03 -10.41 -11.96
N ARG A 14 1.97 -9.62 -13.03
CA ARG A 14 2.90 -8.49 -13.24
C ARG A 14 2.35 -7.11 -12.84
N VAL A 15 1.06 -7.00 -12.51
CA VAL A 15 0.41 -5.69 -12.30
C VAL A 15 0.01 -5.46 -10.82
N TYR A 16 -0.02 -6.49 -9.97
CA TYR A 16 -0.49 -6.46 -8.57
C TYR A 16 0.47 -7.09 -7.55
N GLY A 17 1.79 -6.99 -7.77
CA GLY A 17 2.82 -7.87 -7.17
C GLY A 17 3.06 -7.86 -5.65
N CYS A 18 2.07 -7.65 -4.78
CA CYS A 18 2.08 -8.08 -3.38
C CYS A 18 0.65 -7.97 -2.81
N ALA A 19 0.18 -8.96 -2.05
CA ALA A 19 -1.09 -8.85 -1.31
C ALA A 19 -1.11 -7.63 -0.37
N ILE A 20 0.06 -7.17 0.09
CA ILE A 20 0.25 -5.91 0.81
C ILE A 20 -0.11 -4.70 -0.06
N THR A 21 0.26 -4.65 -1.35
CA THR A 21 -0.10 -3.54 -2.24
C THR A 21 -1.61 -3.37 -2.30
N ALA A 22 -2.35 -4.47 -2.45
CA ALA A 22 -3.81 -4.44 -2.45
C ALA A 22 -4.36 -3.93 -1.12
N ALA A 23 -3.86 -4.46 0.01
CA ALA A 23 -4.25 -4.03 1.35
C ALA A 23 -4.01 -2.52 1.56
N VAL A 24 -2.86 -1.99 1.13
CA VAL A 24 -2.52 -0.56 1.23
C VAL A 24 -3.44 0.28 0.36
N ILE A 25 -3.73 -0.14 -0.87
CA ILE A 25 -4.68 0.57 -1.74
C ILE A 25 -6.06 0.63 -1.07
N ASP A 26 -6.52 -0.47 -0.49
CA ASP A 26 -7.82 -0.51 0.18
C ASP A 26 -7.84 0.33 1.45
N ALA A 27 -6.73 0.38 2.22
CA ALA A 27 -6.57 1.29 3.34
C ALA A 27 -6.65 2.78 2.91
N ILE A 28 -6.02 3.14 1.79
CA ILE A 28 -6.09 4.50 1.23
C ILE A 28 -7.53 4.82 0.81
N LYS A 29 -8.24 3.88 0.16
CA LYS A 29 -9.65 4.07 -0.20
C LYS A 29 -10.53 4.26 1.04
N ASP A 30 -10.34 3.45 2.09
CA ASP A 30 -11.09 3.59 3.35
C ASP A 30 -10.82 4.96 3.98
N TYR A 31 -9.54 5.35 4.09
CA TYR A 31 -9.14 6.68 4.59
C TYR A 31 -9.85 7.82 3.84
N LYS A 32 -9.89 7.75 2.50
CA LYS A 32 -10.60 8.74 1.66
C LYS A 32 -12.11 8.70 1.85
N SER A 33 -12.69 7.51 1.97
CA SER A 33 -14.14 7.34 2.15
C SER A 33 -14.66 8.01 3.43
N ARG A 34 -13.79 8.10 4.45
CA ARG A 34 -14.05 8.79 5.73
C ARG A 34 -13.89 10.32 5.64
N GLY A 35 -13.48 10.84 4.48
CA GLY A 35 -13.32 12.28 4.25
C GLY A 35 -12.07 12.88 4.91
N TRP A 36 -11.09 12.06 5.28
CA TRP A 36 -9.88 12.54 5.93
C TRP A 36 -8.90 13.16 4.91
N PRO A 37 -8.28 14.31 5.24
CA PRO A 37 -7.45 15.04 4.29
C PRO A 37 -6.04 14.44 4.16
N ASN A 38 -5.39 14.76 3.05
CA ASN A 38 -3.95 14.64 2.89
C ASN A 38 -3.24 15.82 3.58
N ARG A 39 -2.39 15.55 4.58
CA ARG A 39 -1.60 16.55 5.30
C ARG A 39 -0.12 16.56 4.88
N GLY A 40 0.23 15.87 3.80
CA GLY A 40 1.56 15.90 3.21
C GLY A 40 2.55 14.86 3.77
N GLY A 41 2.12 14.02 4.72
CA GLY A 41 2.87 12.84 5.16
C GLY A 41 2.20 11.55 4.68
N PHE A 42 2.89 10.41 4.84
CA PHE A 42 2.29 9.09 4.63
C PHE A 42 2.87 8.09 5.62
N SER A 43 2.01 7.53 6.45
CA SER A 43 2.33 6.51 7.43
C SER A 43 1.44 5.29 7.19
N VAL A 44 1.97 4.09 7.36
CA VAL A 44 1.25 2.84 7.07
C VAL A 44 1.65 1.75 8.05
N ALA A 45 0.69 0.93 8.45
CA ALA A 45 0.92 -0.30 9.19
C ALA A 45 0.18 -1.44 8.49
N VAL A 46 0.80 -2.61 8.48
CA VAL A 46 0.28 -3.81 7.81
C VAL A 46 0.35 -4.98 8.79
N ASP A 47 -0.78 -5.65 8.97
CA ASP A 47 -0.92 -6.85 9.78
C ASP A 47 -1.16 -8.05 8.86
N LEU A 48 -0.57 -9.20 9.20
CA LEU A 48 -0.88 -10.50 8.60
C LEU A 48 -1.71 -11.30 9.61
N VAL A 49 -3.00 -11.51 9.31
CA VAL A 49 -3.96 -12.21 10.16
C VAL A 49 -4.55 -13.35 9.34
N ASP A 50 -4.48 -14.59 9.84
CA ASP A 50 -5.03 -15.76 9.13
C ASP A 50 -4.52 -15.94 7.68
N GLY A 51 -3.31 -15.46 7.38
CA GLY A 51 -2.74 -15.52 6.03
C GLY A 51 -3.24 -14.43 5.08
N GLU A 52 -4.04 -13.48 5.57
CA GLU A 52 -4.52 -12.31 4.84
C GLU A 52 -3.88 -11.02 5.35
N TYR A 53 -3.56 -10.12 4.42
CA TYR A 53 -2.95 -8.83 4.76
C TYR A 53 -4.01 -7.76 4.97
N TYR A 54 -3.89 -7.04 6.07
CA TYR A 54 -4.72 -5.91 6.43
C TYR A 54 -3.82 -4.69 6.60
N ALA A 55 -4.22 -3.55 6.04
CA ALA A 55 -3.45 -2.33 6.20
C ALA A 55 -4.31 -1.20 6.78
N ARG A 56 -3.65 -0.32 7.52
CA ARG A 56 -4.16 0.99 7.94
C ARG A 56 -3.15 2.04 7.52
N CYS A 57 -3.63 3.22 7.15
CA CYS A 57 -2.75 4.32 6.75
C CYS A 57 -3.21 5.65 7.35
N SER A 58 -2.27 6.59 7.39
CA SER A 58 -2.51 8.00 7.68
C SER A 58 -1.78 8.85 6.63
N PHE A 59 -2.38 9.98 6.25
CA PHE A 59 -1.73 10.99 5.41
C PHE A 59 -1.17 12.15 6.25
N SER A 60 -0.55 11.80 7.36
CA SER A 60 0.20 12.66 8.30
C SER A 60 1.35 11.84 8.90
N ASN A 61 2.21 12.47 9.70
CA ASN A 61 3.15 11.72 10.53
C ASN A 61 2.37 11.05 11.68
N ASP A 62 2.26 9.72 11.65
CA ASP A 62 1.63 8.91 12.69
C ASP A 62 2.70 8.01 13.31
N GLU A 63 3.08 8.32 14.56
CA GLU A 63 4.17 7.62 15.26
C GLU A 63 3.79 6.19 15.70
N ASP A 64 2.50 5.83 15.63
CA ASP A 64 2.01 4.47 15.87
C ASP A 64 2.05 3.59 14.60
N MET A 65 2.55 4.14 13.48
CA MET A 65 2.71 3.47 12.19
C MET A 65 4.11 3.70 11.62
N THR A 66 4.48 2.93 10.59
CA THR A 66 5.73 3.18 9.87
C THR A 66 5.57 4.42 9.00
N ILE A 67 6.35 5.47 9.29
CA ILE A 67 6.39 6.71 8.51
C ILE A 67 7.20 6.45 7.23
N MET A 68 6.53 6.46 6.08
CA MET A 68 7.15 6.28 4.76
C MET A 68 7.63 7.60 4.18
N TYR A 69 6.83 8.66 4.32
CA TYR A 69 7.17 10.03 3.94
C TYR A 69 6.78 10.97 5.05
N ARG A 70 7.66 11.92 5.35
CA ARG A 70 7.39 12.93 6.37
C ARG A 70 6.54 14.05 5.78
N GLU A 71 5.80 14.72 6.64
CA GLU A 71 5.12 15.96 6.27
C GLU A 71 6.09 16.96 5.62
N ASP A 72 5.62 17.61 4.57
CA ASP A 72 6.29 18.66 3.80
C ASP A 72 7.62 18.26 3.10
N THR A 73 8.01 16.97 3.09
CA THR A 73 9.23 16.53 2.40
C THR A 73 8.97 16.12 0.94
N GLU A 74 7.88 15.39 0.69
CA GLU A 74 7.54 14.87 -0.65
C GLU A 74 6.07 15.10 -1.04
N THR A 75 5.57 16.33 -0.88
CA THR A 75 4.15 16.68 -1.04
C THR A 75 3.52 16.20 -2.36
N GLU A 76 4.22 16.34 -3.49
CA GLU A 76 3.72 15.86 -4.79
C GLU A 76 3.60 14.33 -4.85
N LEU A 77 4.61 13.63 -4.33
CA LEU A 77 4.62 12.17 -4.28
C LEU A 77 3.51 11.64 -3.37
N VAL A 78 3.39 12.21 -2.16
CA VAL A 78 2.34 11.86 -1.20
C VAL A 78 0.95 12.14 -1.79
N THR A 79 0.78 13.25 -2.51
CA THR A 79 -0.46 13.53 -3.24
C THR A 79 -0.76 12.49 -4.30
N SER A 80 0.25 12.05 -5.06
CA SER A 80 0.08 11.00 -6.07
C SER A 80 -0.30 9.62 -5.47
N ILE A 81 0.17 9.34 -4.24
CA ILE A 81 -0.22 8.15 -3.48
C ILE A 81 -1.66 8.29 -2.97
N TYR A 82 -1.99 9.44 -2.36
CA TYR A 82 -3.35 9.75 -1.89
C TYR A 82 -4.38 9.64 -3.02
N ASP A 83 -4.05 10.11 -4.22
CA ASP A 83 -4.93 10.06 -5.37
C ASP A 83 -4.89 8.74 -6.14
N LEU A 84 -4.09 7.76 -5.67
CA LEU A 84 -3.93 6.45 -6.31
C LEU A 84 -3.48 6.57 -7.78
N THR A 85 -2.76 7.64 -8.12
CA THR A 85 -2.23 7.87 -9.48
C THR A 85 -0.81 7.34 -9.65
N ASN A 86 -0.11 7.04 -8.54
CA ASN A 86 1.23 6.47 -8.53
C ASN A 86 1.26 5.05 -7.92
N LEU A 87 0.60 4.11 -8.58
CA LEU A 87 0.53 2.70 -8.15
C LEU A 87 1.90 2.02 -8.10
N SER A 88 2.86 2.49 -8.92
CA SER A 88 4.24 2.01 -8.89
C SER A 88 4.91 2.28 -7.56
N GLU A 89 4.70 3.47 -6.98
CA GLU A 89 5.29 3.80 -5.69
C GLU A 89 4.64 3.02 -4.55
N ILE A 90 3.32 2.86 -4.59
CA ILE A 90 2.60 2.01 -3.62
C ILE A 90 3.14 0.57 -3.66
N SER A 91 3.38 0.03 -4.86
CA SER A 91 3.96 -1.31 -5.01
C SER A 91 5.41 -1.39 -4.53
N ARG A 92 6.21 -0.32 -4.73
CA ARG A 92 7.58 -0.23 -4.23
C ARG A 92 7.60 -0.22 -2.69
N LEU A 93 6.71 0.54 -2.07
CA LEU A 93 6.55 0.61 -0.61
C LEU A 93 6.09 -0.72 -0.03
N ALA A 94 5.16 -1.42 -0.68
CA ALA A 94 4.73 -2.76 -0.28
C ALA A 94 5.89 -3.76 -0.26
N ARG A 95 6.73 -3.76 -1.30
CA ARG A 95 7.94 -4.58 -1.36
C ARG A 95 8.96 -4.20 -0.28
N LEU A 96 9.07 -2.92 0.04
CA LEU A 96 9.93 -2.47 1.14
C LEU A 96 9.43 -3.01 2.48
N MET A 97 8.12 -2.93 2.75
CA MET A 97 7.52 -3.47 3.98
C MET A 97 7.75 -4.97 4.14
N GLU A 98 7.65 -5.73 3.03
CA GLU A 98 7.91 -7.17 3.02
C GLU A 98 9.38 -7.49 3.30
N ASN A 99 10.31 -6.78 2.65
CA ASN A 99 11.75 -7.04 2.80
C ASN A 99 12.32 -6.62 4.16
N GLU A 100 11.77 -5.55 4.76
CA GLU A 100 12.24 -5.00 6.04
C GLU A 100 11.49 -5.59 7.25
N GLU A 101 10.65 -6.61 7.04
CA GLU A 101 9.86 -7.26 8.08
C GLU A 101 8.94 -6.30 8.85
N TRP A 102 8.41 -5.27 8.18
CA TRP A 102 7.48 -4.29 8.77
C TRP A 102 6.02 -4.77 8.82
N VAL A 103 5.78 -6.01 8.38
CA VAL A 103 4.48 -6.68 8.52
C VAL A 103 4.41 -7.28 9.91
N ASN A 104 3.41 -6.88 10.69
CA ASN A 104 3.14 -7.45 11.99
C ASN A 104 2.35 -8.76 11.84
N VAL A 105 2.92 -9.88 12.27
CA VAL A 105 2.25 -11.19 12.23
C VAL A 105 1.41 -11.36 13.49
N VAL A 106 0.09 -11.42 13.34
CA VAL A 106 -0.84 -11.62 14.47
C VAL A 106 -1.06 -13.12 14.67
N PRO A 107 -0.71 -13.69 15.84
CA PRO A 107 -0.94 -15.11 16.11
C PRO A 107 -2.43 -15.44 16.21
N ASN A 108 -2.80 -16.63 15.73
CA ASN A 108 -4.11 -17.21 16.00
C ASN A 108 -4.10 -17.86 17.38
N ASP A 109 -4.92 -17.34 18.29
CA ASP A 109 -5.18 -17.94 19.62
C ASP A 109 -6.14 -19.15 19.52
#